data_AF-A0A959ND00-F1
#
_entry.id   AF-A0A959ND00-F1
#
_cell.length_a   1.000
_cell.length_b   1.000
_cell.length_c   1.000
_cell.angle_alpha   90.00
_cell.angle_beta   90.00
_cell.angle_gamma   90.00
#
_symmetry.space_group_name_H-M   'P 1'
#
loop_
_entity.id
_entity.type
_entity.pdbx_description
1 polymer ?
#
loop_
_entity_poly.entity_id
_entity_poly.type
_entity_poly.pdbx_seq_one_letter_code
_entity_poly.pdbx_strand_id
1 'polypeptide(L)'
;FSFYTLYGHLNLAALKNLSVNQTIKKGTPFAAFGIPSENGYWPPHLHFQIIFDMENYEGDFPGVCQFSKKDQWLAQCPDPDIILQLNQYVTT
;
A
#
# COMPACT_ATOMS: atom_id res chain seq x y z
N PHE A 1 -7.43 12.94 13.27
CA PHE A 1 -7.78 11.94 12.26
C PHE A 1 -6.51 11.16 11.94
N SER A 2 -6.60 9.84 11.94
CA SER A 2 -5.49 8.94 11.58
C SER A 2 -5.98 8.01 10.49
N PHE A 3 -5.08 7.59 9.61
CA PHE A 3 -5.35 6.63 8.55
C PHE A 3 -4.13 5.72 8.39
N TYR A 4 -4.29 4.66 7.62
CA TYR A 4 -3.29 3.65 7.36
C TYR A 4 -2.88 3.67 5.89
N THR A 5 -1.69 3.15 5.61
CA THR A 5 -1.20 2.95 4.25
C THR A 5 -0.59 1.57 4.13
N LEU A 6 -0.90 0.87 3.06
CA LEU A 6 -0.32 -0.43 2.73
C LEU A 6 0.71 -0.27 1.62
N TYR A 7 1.87 -0.91 1.79
CA TYR A 7 2.96 -0.98 0.82
C TYR A 7 3.19 -2.44 0.44
N GLY A 8 2.64 -2.87 -0.70
CA GLY A 8 2.76 -4.24 -1.21
C GLY A 8 3.91 -4.41 -2.21
N HIS A 9 4.17 -5.66 -2.60
CA HIS A 9 5.23 -6.07 -3.54
C HIS A 9 6.65 -5.66 -3.12
N LEU A 10 6.90 -5.54 -1.81
CA LEU A 10 8.21 -5.23 -1.24
C LEU A 10 9.08 -6.47 -1.11
N ASN A 11 10.40 -6.28 -0.98
CA ASN A 11 11.32 -7.37 -0.73
C ASN A 11 11.19 -7.91 0.71
N LEU A 12 11.50 -9.20 0.91
CA LEU A 12 11.42 -9.81 2.23
C LEU A 12 12.53 -9.32 3.18
N ALA A 13 13.65 -8.85 2.62
CA ALA A 13 14.77 -8.35 3.39
C ALA A 13 14.41 -7.09 4.22
N ALA A 14 13.49 -6.24 3.74
CA ALA A 14 13.02 -5.07 4.48
C ALA A 14 12.38 -5.45 5.82
N LEU A 15 11.63 -6.55 5.87
CA LEU A 15 10.91 -6.99 7.06
C LEU A 15 11.82 -7.33 8.23
N LYS A 16 13.08 -7.69 7.98
CA LYS A 16 14.06 -8.01 9.04
C LYS A 16 14.39 -6.82 9.94
N ASN A 17 14.22 -5.60 9.44
CA ASN A 17 14.55 -4.35 10.14
C ASN A 17 13.29 -3.57 10.55
N LEU A 18 12.11 -4.18 10.41
CA LEU A 18 10.83 -3.59 10.75
C LEU A 18 10.18 -4.37 11.89
N SER A 19 9.54 -3.65 12.81
CA SER A 19 8.70 -4.22 13.85
C SER A 19 7.38 -3.47 13.98
N VAL A 20 6.37 -4.17 14.50
CA VAL A 20 5.07 -3.56 14.79
C VAL A 20 5.27 -2.42 15.80
N ASN A 21 4.59 -1.29 15.58
CA ASN A 21 4.71 -0.04 16.34
C ASN A 21 6.04 0.73 16.16
N GLN A 22 6.90 0.33 15.22
CA GLN A 22 8.09 1.10 14.91
C GLN A 22 7.73 2.45 14.26
N THR A 23 8.24 3.53 14.85
CA THR A 23 8.11 4.87 14.27
C THR A 23 9.08 5.06 13.10
N ILE A 24 8.54 5.35 11.92
CA ILE A 24 9.32 5.68 10.71
C ILE A 24 9.26 7.20 10.51
N LYS A 25 10.42 7.86 10.45
CA LYS A 25 10.48 9.31 10.22
C LYS A 25 10.32 9.62 8.72
N LYS A 26 9.78 10.80 8.40
CA LYS A 26 9.70 11.29 7.02
C LYS A 26 11.10 11.26 6.37
N GLY A 27 11.18 10.69 5.17
CA GLY A 27 12.41 10.58 4.40
C GLY A 27 13.30 9.40 4.79
N THR A 28 12.93 8.60 5.78
CA THR A 28 13.64 7.35 6.10
C THR A 28 13.33 6.28 5.04
N PRO A 29 14.32 5.76 4.31
CA PRO A 29 14.13 4.56 3.50
C PRO A 29 13.92 3.36 4.42
N PHE A 30 12.78 2.68 4.29
CA PHE A 30 12.40 1.58 5.18
C PHE A 30 12.06 0.28 4.44
N ALA A 31 11.97 0.32 3.11
CA ALA A 31 11.72 -0.84 2.27
C ALA A 31 12.29 -0.65 0.85
N ALA A 32 12.31 -1.73 0.07
CA ALA A 32 12.65 -1.74 -1.35
C ALA A 32 11.68 -2.67 -2.11
N PHE A 33 11.60 -2.53 -3.43
CA PHE A 33 10.75 -3.41 -4.26
C PHE A 33 11.27 -4.84 -4.25
N GLY A 34 10.33 -5.79 -4.18
CA GLY A 34 10.61 -7.21 -4.31
C GLY A 34 10.98 -7.55 -5.75
N ILE A 35 11.91 -8.48 -5.90
CA ILE A 35 12.16 -9.13 -7.19
C ILE A 35 10.92 -9.95 -7.60
N PRO A 36 10.77 -10.36 -8.88
CA PRO A 36 9.60 -11.12 -9.32
C PRO A 36 9.28 -12.34 -8.44
N SER A 37 10.27 -13.12 -8.03
CA SER A 37 10.05 -14.29 -7.17
C SER A 37 9.54 -13.97 -5.76
N GLU A 38 9.63 -12.72 -5.31
CA GLU A 38 9.13 -12.26 -4.01
C GLU A 38 7.79 -11.51 -4.12
N ASN A 39 7.41 -11.04 -5.32
CA ASN A 39 6.28 -10.12 -5.50
C ASN A 39 5.09 -10.72 -6.28
N GLY A 40 5.06 -12.05 -6.46
CA GLY A 40 4.04 -12.73 -7.27
C GLY A 40 4.35 -12.82 -8.75
N TYR A 41 5.64 -12.76 -9.13
CA TYR A 41 6.17 -12.83 -10.49
C TYR A 41 5.83 -11.64 -11.39
N TRP A 42 5.56 -10.49 -10.79
CA TRP A 42 5.35 -9.23 -11.50
C TRP A 42 6.68 -8.47 -11.70
N PRO A 43 6.78 -7.59 -12.72
CA PRO A 43 7.85 -6.60 -12.77
C PRO A 43 7.90 -5.80 -11.46
N PRO A 44 9.08 -5.44 -10.92
CA PRO A 44 9.18 -4.70 -9.66
C PRO A 44 8.38 -3.39 -9.68
N HIS A 45 7.43 -3.25 -8.76
CA HIS A 45 6.55 -2.08 -8.63
C HIS A 45 6.05 -1.96 -7.19
N LEU A 46 5.37 -0.85 -6.89
CA LEU A 46 4.71 -0.62 -5.61
C LEU A 46 3.20 -0.80 -5.75
N HIS A 47 2.60 -1.62 -4.88
CA HIS A 47 1.17 -1.52 -4.57
C HIS A 47 1.02 -0.57 -3.39
N PHE A 48 0.32 0.55 -3.58
CA PHE A 48 0.08 1.54 -2.54
C PHE A 48 -1.42 1.76 -2.35
N GLN A 49 -1.88 1.67 -1.11
CA GLN A 49 -3.29 1.82 -0.76
C GLN A 49 -3.41 2.69 0.49
N ILE A 50 -4.36 3.63 0.48
CA ILE A 50 -4.79 4.38 1.67
C ILE A 50 -5.98 3.64 2.27
N ILE A 51 -6.02 3.52 3.59
CA ILE A 51 -7.07 2.78 4.32
C ILE A 51 -7.51 3.63 5.51
N PHE A 52 -8.81 3.93 5.62
CA PHE A 52 -9.35 4.70 6.74
C PHE A 52 -9.60 3.87 7.99
N ASP A 53 -10.01 2.62 7.84
CA ASP A 53 -10.29 1.70 8.94
C ASP A 53 -9.75 0.31 8.57
N MET A 54 -8.95 -0.28 9.46
CA MET A 54 -8.41 -1.63 9.28
C MET A 54 -9.43 -2.72 9.61
N GLU A 55 -10.56 -2.37 10.23
CA GLU A 55 -11.56 -3.30 10.73
C GLU A 55 -10.91 -4.43 11.57
N ASN A 56 -11.02 -5.68 11.10
CA ASN A 56 -10.43 -6.85 11.74
C ASN A 56 -9.23 -7.42 10.95
N TYR A 57 -8.69 -6.67 9.98
CA TYR A 57 -7.55 -7.08 9.19
C TYR A 57 -6.22 -6.76 9.90
N GLU A 58 -5.25 -7.66 9.76
CA GLU A 58 -3.90 -7.51 10.27
C GLU A 58 -2.89 -8.01 9.23
N GLY A 59 -1.80 -7.26 9.06
CA GLY A 59 -0.70 -7.60 8.15
C GLY A 59 -1.00 -7.32 6.67
N ASP A 60 -2.16 -7.76 6.19
CA ASP A 60 -2.63 -7.55 4.81
C ASP A 60 -4.03 -6.95 4.79
N PHE A 61 -4.41 -6.35 3.66
CA PHE A 61 -5.72 -5.72 3.46
C PHE A 61 -6.24 -5.99 2.04
N PRO A 62 -7.56 -6.14 1.82
CA PRO A 62 -8.09 -6.42 0.49
C PRO A 62 -7.71 -5.34 -0.55
N GLY A 63 -6.87 -5.73 -1.52
CA GLY A 63 -6.50 -4.89 -2.67
C GLY A 63 -7.44 -5.03 -3.87
N VAL A 64 -8.40 -5.96 -3.82
CA VAL A 64 -9.40 -6.18 -4.87
C VAL A 64 -10.78 -6.41 -4.25
N CYS A 65 -11.84 -6.01 -4.95
CA CYS A 65 -13.20 -6.22 -4.49
C CYS A 65 -14.15 -6.65 -5.62
N GLN A 66 -15.29 -7.22 -5.21
CA GLN A 66 -16.41 -7.44 -6.13
C GLN A 66 -16.93 -6.09 -6.63
N PHE A 67 -17.24 -5.99 -7.93
CA PHE A 67 -17.76 -4.76 -8.52
C PHE A 67 -19.02 -4.25 -7.82
N SER A 68 -19.90 -5.15 -7.38
CA SER A 68 -21.11 -4.83 -6.62
C SER A 68 -20.86 -4.17 -5.26
N LYS A 69 -19.63 -4.24 -4.74
CA LYS A 69 -19.21 -3.63 -3.47
C LYS A 69 -18.27 -2.43 -3.67
N LYS A 70 -18.04 -1.99 -4.91
CA LYS A 70 -17.08 -0.93 -5.25
C LYS A 70 -17.24 0.31 -4.37
N ASP A 71 -18.47 0.81 -4.19
CA ASP A 71 -18.70 2.06 -3.47
C ASP A 71 -18.37 1.93 -1.97
N GLN A 72 -18.59 0.74 -1.38
CA GLN A 72 -18.21 0.47 0.01
C GLN A 72 -16.69 0.52 0.17
N TRP A 73 -15.96 -0.12 -0.75
CA TRP A 73 -14.49 -0.13 -0.71
C TRP A 73 -13.89 1.23 -1.03
N LEU A 74 -14.44 2.00 -1.97
CA LEU A 74 -13.97 3.36 -2.27
C LEU A 74 -14.20 4.34 -1.11
N ALA A 75 -15.21 4.11 -0.29
CA ALA A 75 -15.42 4.89 0.93
C ALA A 75 -14.34 4.64 2.00
N GLN A 76 -13.75 3.44 2.02
CA GLN A 76 -12.74 3.02 2.99
C GLN A 76 -11.30 3.16 2.45
N CYS A 77 -11.14 3.09 1.13
CA CYS A 77 -9.88 3.17 0.40
C CYS A 77 -9.98 4.27 -0.67
N PRO A 78 -9.70 5.53 -0.33
CA PRO A 78 -9.77 6.64 -1.27
C PRO A 78 -8.67 6.53 -2.33
N ASP A 79 -8.80 7.34 -3.39
CA ASP A 79 -7.78 7.47 -4.43
C ASP A 79 -6.42 7.87 -3.82
N PRO A 80 -5.36 7.05 -3.99
CA PRO A 80 -4.04 7.34 -3.46
C PRO A 80 -3.37 8.58 -4.05
N ASP A 81 -3.87 9.09 -5.18
CA ASP A 81 -3.34 10.27 -5.85
C ASP A 81 -3.44 11.54 -4.99
N ILE A 82 -4.34 11.56 -4.00
CA ILE A 82 -4.41 12.63 -2.99
C ILE A 82 -3.07 12.82 -2.26
N ILE A 83 -2.30 11.73 -2.10
CA ILE A 83 -0.96 11.76 -1.49
C ILE A 83 0.13 11.73 -2.56
N LEU A 84 0.03 10.83 -3.54
CA LEU A 84 1.12 10.57 -4.48
C LEU A 84 1.21 11.63 -5.59
N GLN A 85 0.09 12.25 -5.96
CA GLN A 85 -0.03 13.25 -7.02
C GLN A 85 0.62 12.78 -8.32
N LEU A 86 0.47 11.52 -8.71
CA LEU A 86 1.04 10.97 -9.94
C LEU A 86 0.19 11.27 -11.18
N ASN A 87 -1.10 11.56 -11.03
CA ASN A 87 -1.96 11.89 -12.16
C ASN A 87 -1.48 13.13 -12.94
N GLN A 88 -0.69 14.01 -12.31
CA GLN A 88 -0.06 15.15 -12.98
C GLN A 88 0.92 14.74 -14.09
N TYR A 89 1.40 13.49 -14.08
CA TYR A 89 2.30 12.93 -15.10
C TYR A 89 1.57 12.09 -16.16
N VAL A 90 0.27 11.85 -15.98
CA VAL A 90 -0.55 11.13 -16.96
C VAL A 90 -0.92 12.11 -18.07
N THR A 91 -0.34 11.91 -19.25
CA THR A 91 -0.74 12.66 -20.46
C THR A 91 -2.05 12.05 -20.97
N THR A 92 -3.12 12.85 -20.97
CA THR A 92 -4.39 12.49 -21.62
C THR A 92 -4.43 13.03 -23.04
#